data_AF-W9NWP8-F1
#
_entry.id   AF-W9NWP8-F1
#
_cell.length_a   1.000
_cell.length_b   1.000
_cell.length_c   1.000
_cell.angle_alpha   90.00
_cell.angle_beta   90.00
_cell.angle_gamma   90.00
#
_symmetry.space_group_name_H-M   'P 1'
#
loop_
_entity.id
_entity.type
_entity.pdbx_description
1 polymer ?
#
loop_
_entity_poly.entity_id
_entity_poly.type
_entity_poly.pdbx_seq_one_letter_code
_entity_poly.pdbx_strand_id
1 'polypeptide(L)'
;MYESFALPAKRSFKDFETQVLAMAVQWRGTESLDDVNPAMVSRLYREETSHWEAIANCHLQLVWDAVICFVDLALKHSVDSSLLKYLERSVINSRLEMLRLSAEAKLQELVRCHQGTNPGFHDFLREFQDESLEFSNRVKPDSFDARKVILERIDATLSAKTFEKILELSCQSVGGVMPSKAIVASAVLSQMKEIIAGQIPTNDTEHGLAGRYHQDTERSAVRRSIMMIEKYYKLSLISFIAYVNALVIHNGLLEKVPHEIFTHTIVSEQSAKTISYIAGEKEKDTKKRLDCERKLGILQKALVALENFRNND
;
A
#
# COMPACT_ATOMS: atom_id res chain seq x y z
N MET A 1 -16.84 14.41 -1.48
CA MET A 1 -16.96 13.05 -0.89
C MET A 1 -15.61 12.38 -0.57
N TYR A 2 -14.45 13.00 -0.85
CA TYR A 2 -13.12 12.55 -0.39
C TYR A 2 -12.64 13.25 0.91
N GLU A 3 -13.43 14.18 1.45
CA GLU A 3 -13.04 15.02 2.60
C GLU A 3 -13.25 14.35 3.97
N SER A 4 -13.67 13.09 4.02
CA SER A 4 -13.93 12.35 5.27
C SER A 4 -12.67 11.79 5.93
N PHE A 5 -11.51 11.82 5.26
CA PHE A 5 -10.27 11.34 5.84
C PHE A 5 -9.58 12.43 6.64
N ALA A 6 -9.34 12.15 7.93
CA ALA A 6 -8.40 12.94 8.71
C ALA A 6 -7.04 12.94 7.99
N LEU A 7 -6.45 14.12 7.84
CA LEU A 7 -5.11 14.25 7.27
C LEU A 7 -4.14 13.35 8.07
N PRO A 8 -3.25 12.61 7.41
CA PRO A 8 -2.28 11.76 8.10
C PRO A 8 -1.51 12.59 9.12
N ALA A 9 -1.46 12.12 10.37
CA ALA A 9 -0.70 12.77 11.42
C ALA A 9 0.77 12.82 11.00
N LYS A 10 1.30 14.03 10.76
CA LYS A 10 2.71 14.18 10.44
C LYS A 10 3.54 13.81 11.66
N ARG A 11 4.40 12.81 11.51
CA ARG A 11 5.31 12.35 12.56
C ARG A 11 6.75 12.70 12.21
N SER A 12 7.47 13.30 13.15
CA SER A 12 8.91 13.51 13.01
C SER A 12 9.64 12.18 13.07
N PHE A 13 10.64 12.00 12.20
CA PHE A 13 11.51 10.82 12.23
C PHE A 13 12.17 10.62 13.60
N LYS A 14 12.54 11.72 14.28
CA LYS A 14 13.18 11.66 15.60
C LYS A 14 12.23 11.12 16.68
N ASP A 15 10.96 11.48 16.61
CA ASP A 15 9.94 11.03 17.56
C ASP A 15 9.54 9.57 17.28
N PHE A 16 9.58 9.17 16.01
CA PHE A 16 9.44 7.77 15.61
C PHE A 16 10.62 6.92 16.12
N GLU A 17 11.86 7.33 15.82
CA GLU A 17 13.09 6.66 16.28
C GLU A 17 13.09 6.47 17.81
N THR A 18 12.68 7.49 18.56
CA THR A 18 12.62 7.43 20.04
C THR A 18 11.59 6.42 20.54
N GLN A 19 10.41 6.32 19.90
CA GLN A 19 9.41 5.33 20.27
C GLN A 19 9.88 3.91 19.95
N VAL A 20 10.44 3.69 18.76
CA VAL A 20 10.93 2.36 18.36
C VAL A 20 12.11 1.93 19.23
N LEU A 21 12.99 2.85 19.63
CA LEU A 21 14.04 2.60 20.62
C LEU A 21 13.47 2.11 21.96
N ALA A 22 12.45 2.79 22.49
CA ALA A 22 11.79 2.36 23.72
C ALA A 22 11.14 0.98 23.57
N MET A 23 10.54 0.70 22.42
CA MET A 23 9.98 -0.61 22.10
C MET A 23 11.06 -1.69 22.01
N ALA A 24 12.23 -1.39 21.42
CA ALA A 24 13.36 -2.31 21.33
C ALA A 24 13.89 -2.71 22.70
N VAL A 25 14.02 -1.74 23.62
CA VAL A 25 14.43 -2.00 25.01
C VAL A 25 13.39 -2.87 25.73
N GLN A 26 12.10 -2.60 25.55
CA GLN A 26 11.04 -3.37 26.20
C GLN A 26 10.93 -4.81 25.67
N TRP A 27 11.16 -5.01 24.38
CA TRP A 27 11.02 -6.30 23.70
C TRP A 27 12.32 -7.08 23.64
N ARG A 28 13.34 -6.63 24.39
CA ARG A 28 14.66 -7.22 24.32
C ARG A 28 14.65 -8.66 24.80
N GLY A 29 15.11 -9.57 23.95
CA GLY A 29 15.20 -11.00 24.22
C GLY A 29 16.66 -11.46 24.27
N THR A 30 16.94 -12.52 23.52
CA THR A 30 18.28 -13.15 23.43
C THR A 30 19.05 -12.72 22.18
N GLU A 31 18.56 -11.72 21.44
CA GLU A 31 19.22 -11.18 20.26
C GLU A 31 20.53 -10.44 20.58
N SER A 32 21.39 -10.32 19.56
CA SER A 32 22.65 -9.59 19.68
C SER A 32 22.40 -8.08 19.82
N LEU A 33 23.42 -7.35 20.27
CA LEU A 33 23.38 -5.88 20.35
C LEU A 33 23.18 -5.19 18.99
N ASP A 34 23.53 -5.89 17.91
CA ASP A 34 23.48 -5.38 16.54
C ASP A 34 22.16 -5.71 15.84
N ASP A 35 21.24 -6.40 16.52
CA ASP A 35 19.96 -6.83 15.96
C ASP A 35 18.79 -6.44 16.87
N VAL A 36 17.59 -6.49 16.32
CA VAL A 36 16.35 -6.11 17.00
C VAL A 36 15.40 -7.29 17.00
N ASN A 37 14.65 -7.50 18.08
CA ASN A 37 13.72 -8.62 18.18
C ASN A 37 12.78 -8.69 16.95
N PRO A 38 12.80 -9.79 16.16
CA PRO A 38 11.96 -9.92 14.97
C PRO A 38 10.45 -9.81 15.26
N ALA A 39 10.01 -10.24 16.44
CA ALA A 39 8.61 -10.11 16.86
C ALA A 39 8.20 -8.64 17.05
N MET A 40 9.12 -7.80 17.53
CA MET A 40 8.92 -6.35 17.65
C MET A 40 8.78 -5.71 16.27
N VAL A 41 9.66 -6.05 15.33
CA VAL A 41 9.61 -5.57 13.94
C VAL A 41 8.28 -5.94 13.28
N SER A 42 7.80 -7.18 13.44
CA SER A 42 6.49 -7.61 12.93
C SER A 42 5.33 -6.87 13.58
N ARG A 43 5.42 -6.60 14.89
CA ARG A 43 4.39 -5.82 15.60
C ARG A 43 4.34 -4.38 15.08
N LEU A 44 5.48 -3.72 14.98
CA LEU A 44 5.58 -2.35 14.47
C LEU A 44 4.99 -2.26 13.06
N TYR A 45 5.32 -3.20 12.17
CA TYR A 45 4.76 -3.23 10.83
C TYR A 45 3.22 -3.38 10.81
N ARG A 46 2.66 -4.23 11.68
CA ARG A 46 1.20 -4.37 11.82
C ARG A 46 0.54 -3.10 12.33
N GLU A 47 1.17 -2.41 13.28
CA GLU A 47 0.66 -1.13 13.80
C GLU A 47 0.61 -0.08 12.67
N GLU A 48 1.66 0.02 11.85
CA GLU A 48 1.72 0.96 10.72
C GLU A 48 0.73 0.63 9.59
N THR A 49 0.49 -0.66 9.32
CA THR A 49 -0.44 -1.10 8.27
C THR A 49 -1.90 -1.22 8.72
N SER A 50 -2.20 -1.07 10.02
CA SER A 50 -3.55 -1.21 10.59
C SER A 50 -4.61 -0.31 9.94
N HIS A 51 -4.21 0.87 9.46
CA HIS A 51 -5.11 1.85 8.84
C HIS A 51 -5.52 1.48 7.41
N TRP A 52 -4.82 0.55 6.76
CA TRP A 52 -5.07 0.19 5.36
C TRP A 52 -6.46 -0.41 5.16
N GLU A 53 -6.95 -1.16 6.15
CA GLU A 53 -8.29 -1.74 6.12
C GLU A 53 -9.37 -0.65 6.04
N ALA A 54 -9.30 0.38 6.89
CA ALA A 54 -10.27 1.47 6.90
C ALA A 54 -10.27 2.24 5.57
N ILE A 55 -9.08 2.51 5.03
CA ILE A 55 -8.92 3.20 3.74
C ILE A 55 -9.52 2.38 2.60
N ALA A 56 -9.21 1.09 2.54
CA ALA A 56 -9.68 0.21 1.47
C ALA A 56 -11.21 -0.01 1.53
N ASN A 57 -11.78 -0.16 2.73
CA ASN A 57 -13.24 -0.24 2.89
C ASN A 57 -13.94 1.04 2.44
N CYS A 58 -13.38 2.20 2.79
CA CYS A 58 -13.95 3.47 2.33
C CYS A 58 -13.83 3.63 0.80
N HIS A 59 -12.71 3.23 0.19
CA HIS A 59 -12.58 3.21 -1.26
C HIS A 59 -13.62 2.29 -1.91
N LEU A 60 -13.81 1.08 -1.38
CA LEU A 60 -14.84 0.15 -1.82
C LEU A 60 -16.24 0.76 -1.73
N GLN A 61 -16.56 1.44 -0.63
CA GLN A 61 -17.84 2.11 -0.44
C GLN A 61 -18.06 3.23 -1.46
N LEU A 62 -17.05 4.07 -1.73
CA LEU A 62 -17.15 5.14 -2.73
C LEU A 62 -17.42 4.60 -4.13
N VAL A 63 -16.73 3.52 -4.51
CA VAL A 63 -16.96 2.86 -5.80
C VAL A 63 -18.34 2.21 -5.83
N TRP A 64 -18.76 1.58 -4.74
CA TRP A 64 -20.09 0.99 -4.61
C TRP A 64 -21.19 2.03 -4.79
N ASP A 65 -21.08 3.20 -4.16
CA ASP A 65 -22.04 4.30 -4.30
C ASP A 65 -22.14 4.76 -5.77
N ALA A 66 -21.00 4.82 -6.48
CA ALA A 66 -20.97 5.13 -7.90
C ALA A 66 -21.62 4.03 -8.77
N VAL A 67 -21.40 2.75 -8.45
CA VAL A 67 -22.04 1.62 -9.12
C VAL A 67 -23.56 1.65 -8.92
N ILE A 68 -24.02 1.90 -7.70
CA ILE A 68 -25.46 2.04 -7.40
C ILE A 68 -26.07 3.20 -8.19
N CYS A 69 -25.42 4.35 -8.21
CA CYS A 69 -25.87 5.50 -8.99
C CYS A 69 -25.97 5.16 -10.49
N PHE A 70 -24.96 4.47 -11.04
CA PHE A 70 -24.98 4.02 -12.43
C PHE A 70 -26.13 3.06 -12.71
N VAL A 71 -26.34 2.05 -11.85
CA VAL A 71 -27.42 1.07 -12.01
C VAL A 71 -28.78 1.73 -11.95
N ASP A 72 -29.00 2.62 -10.99
CA ASP A 72 -30.25 3.38 -10.86
C ASP A 72 -30.54 4.24 -12.11
N LEU A 73 -29.52 4.94 -12.64
CA LEU A 73 -29.64 5.70 -13.88
C LEU A 73 -29.96 4.81 -15.08
N ALA A 74 -29.26 3.69 -15.23
CA ALA A 74 -29.47 2.75 -16.33
C ALA A 74 -30.88 2.13 -16.30
N LEU A 75 -31.37 1.76 -15.12
CA LEU A 75 -32.70 1.19 -14.95
C LEU A 75 -33.80 2.23 -15.20
N LYS A 76 -33.63 3.47 -14.70
CA LYS A 76 -34.57 4.57 -14.96
C LYS A 76 -34.72 4.91 -16.44
N HIS A 77 -33.66 4.73 -17.23
CA HIS A 77 -33.70 4.96 -18.67
C HIS A 77 -34.31 3.78 -19.45
N SER A 78 -34.07 2.56 -18.98
CA SER A 78 -34.41 1.34 -19.73
C SER A 78 -35.78 0.76 -19.39
N VAL A 79 -36.32 1.07 -18.20
CA VAL A 79 -37.54 0.46 -17.66
C VAL A 79 -38.60 1.53 -17.37
N ASP A 80 -39.86 1.23 -17.68
CA ASP A 80 -40.96 2.14 -17.32
C ASP A 80 -41.03 2.38 -15.81
N SER A 81 -41.29 3.63 -15.44
CA SER A 81 -41.36 4.10 -14.05
C SER A 81 -42.33 3.27 -13.18
N SER A 82 -43.35 2.68 -13.78
CA SER A 82 -44.34 1.88 -13.06
C SER A 82 -43.86 0.46 -12.73
N LEU A 83 -42.85 -0.05 -13.43
CA LEU A 83 -42.25 -1.38 -13.25
C LEU A 83 -40.97 -1.33 -12.42
N LEU A 84 -40.24 -0.21 -12.46
CA LEU A 84 -38.94 0.00 -11.81
C LEU A 84 -38.94 -0.45 -10.34
N LYS A 85 -39.90 0.02 -9.54
CA LYS A 85 -39.98 -0.30 -8.10
C LYS A 85 -40.18 -1.78 -7.81
N TYR A 86 -40.92 -2.47 -8.67
CA TYR A 86 -41.18 -3.90 -8.51
C TYR A 86 -39.94 -4.70 -8.88
N LEU A 87 -39.28 -4.33 -9.98
CA LEU A 87 -38.04 -4.95 -10.45
C LEU A 87 -36.89 -4.78 -9.44
N GLU A 88 -36.72 -3.57 -8.91
CA GLU A 88 -35.71 -3.26 -7.88
C GLU A 88 -35.87 -4.16 -6.65
N ARG A 89 -37.09 -4.20 -6.10
CA ARG A 89 -37.38 -4.92 -4.85
C ARG A 89 -37.30 -6.43 -4.98
N SER A 90 -37.75 -6.97 -6.10
CA SER A 90 -37.89 -8.43 -6.28
C SER A 90 -36.63 -9.09 -6.82
N VAL A 91 -35.80 -8.35 -7.57
CA VAL A 91 -34.68 -8.94 -8.30
C VAL A 91 -33.38 -8.18 -8.09
N ILE A 92 -33.34 -6.89 -8.44
CA ILE A 92 -32.07 -6.15 -8.55
C ILE A 92 -31.39 -5.98 -7.19
N ASN A 93 -32.13 -5.57 -6.15
CA ASN A 93 -31.55 -5.30 -4.84
C ASN A 93 -30.89 -6.54 -4.23
N SER A 94 -31.49 -7.73 -4.40
CA SER A 94 -30.91 -8.97 -3.90
C SER A 94 -29.58 -9.30 -4.58
N ARG A 95 -29.46 -9.04 -5.88
CA ARG A 95 -28.24 -9.30 -6.64
C ARG A 95 -27.14 -8.28 -6.34
N LEU A 96 -27.52 -7.01 -6.21
CA LEU A 96 -26.61 -5.96 -5.77
C LEU A 96 -26.03 -6.30 -4.38
N GLU A 97 -26.87 -6.73 -3.44
CA GLU A 97 -26.39 -7.10 -2.11
C GLU A 97 -25.43 -8.30 -2.15
N MET A 98 -25.76 -9.35 -2.91
CA MET A 98 -24.86 -10.49 -3.13
C MET A 98 -23.52 -10.08 -3.73
N LEU A 99 -23.54 -9.16 -4.70
CA LEU A 99 -22.34 -8.64 -5.35
C LEU A 99 -21.48 -7.83 -4.36
N ARG A 100 -22.12 -6.98 -3.55
CA ARG A 100 -21.47 -6.21 -2.49
C ARG A 100 -20.77 -7.13 -1.49
N LEU A 101 -21.49 -8.11 -0.95
CA LEU A 101 -20.96 -9.05 0.03
C LEU A 101 -19.79 -9.87 -0.55
N SER A 102 -19.87 -10.25 -1.83
CA SER A 102 -18.76 -10.95 -2.51
C SER A 102 -17.51 -10.08 -2.61
N ALA A 103 -17.65 -8.78 -2.92
CA ALA A 103 -16.52 -7.86 -2.99
C ALA A 103 -15.92 -7.57 -1.60
N GLU A 104 -16.77 -7.35 -0.59
CA GLU A 104 -16.34 -7.16 0.81
C GLU A 104 -15.59 -8.38 1.35
N ALA A 105 -16.06 -9.60 1.05
CA ALA A 105 -15.37 -10.84 1.43
C ALA A 105 -13.96 -10.92 0.81
N LYS A 106 -13.83 -10.52 -0.46
CA LYS A 106 -12.54 -10.54 -1.17
C LYS A 106 -11.58 -9.47 -0.66
N LEU A 107 -12.10 -8.31 -0.27
CA LEU A 107 -11.30 -7.29 0.42
C LEU A 107 -10.80 -7.82 1.77
N GLN A 108 -11.66 -8.47 2.54
CA GLN A 108 -11.30 -9.06 3.83
C GLN A 108 -10.23 -10.15 3.69
N GLU A 109 -10.30 -10.97 2.65
CA GLU A 109 -9.23 -11.93 2.32
C GLU A 109 -7.89 -11.23 2.09
N LEU A 110 -7.88 -10.17 1.26
CA LEU A 110 -6.67 -9.41 0.97
C LEU A 110 -6.10 -8.72 2.22
N VAL A 111 -6.95 -8.12 3.04
CA VAL A 111 -6.55 -7.47 4.30
C VAL A 111 -5.90 -8.48 5.26
N ARG A 112 -6.49 -9.69 5.40
CA ARG A 112 -5.93 -10.75 6.25
C ARG A 112 -4.53 -11.19 5.81
N CYS A 113 -4.26 -11.22 4.51
CA CYS A 113 -2.93 -11.54 3.97
C CYS A 113 -1.85 -10.55 4.45
N HIS A 114 -2.21 -9.29 4.65
CA HIS A 114 -1.29 -8.24 5.09
C HIS A 114 -1.24 -8.07 6.63
N GLN A 115 -2.29 -8.46 7.36
CA GLN A 115 -2.33 -8.43 8.82
C GLN A 115 -1.55 -9.59 9.48
N GLY A 116 -1.37 -10.71 8.77
CA GLY A 116 -0.63 -11.87 9.27
C GLY A 116 0.88 -11.63 9.41
N THR A 117 1.57 -12.48 10.19
CA THR A 117 3.05 -12.54 10.17
C THR A 117 3.48 -13.17 8.84
N ASN A 118 3.66 -12.37 7.80
CA ASN A 118 4.18 -12.87 6.51
C ASN A 118 5.59 -13.42 6.74
N PRO A 119 5.86 -14.72 6.58
CA PRO A 119 7.21 -15.28 6.76
C PRO A 119 8.22 -14.63 5.79
N GLY A 120 7.76 -14.32 4.58
CA GLY A 120 8.55 -13.61 3.57
C GLY A 120 8.87 -12.16 3.96
N PHE A 121 8.19 -11.57 4.95
CA PHE A 121 8.58 -10.26 5.49
C PHE A 121 10.02 -10.30 5.99
N HIS A 122 10.36 -11.23 6.89
CA HIS A 122 11.69 -11.30 7.48
C HIS A 122 12.77 -11.72 6.48
N ASP A 123 12.43 -12.60 5.53
CA ASP A 123 13.36 -12.99 4.46
C ASP A 123 13.63 -11.82 3.49
N PHE A 124 12.60 -11.08 3.09
CA PHE A 124 12.74 -9.93 2.19
C PHE A 124 13.38 -8.72 2.87
N LEU A 125 13.14 -8.58 4.17
CA LEU A 125 13.85 -7.65 5.02
C LEU A 125 15.37 -7.94 4.95
N ARG A 126 15.79 -9.21 5.04
CA ARG A 126 17.22 -9.59 4.94
C ARG A 126 17.85 -9.18 3.61
N GLU A 127 17.12 -9.22 2.50
CA GLU A 127 17.63 -8.73 1.20
C GLU A 127 17.97 -7.23 1.24
N PHE A 128 17.22 -6.44 2.03
CA PHE A 128 17.56 -5.03 2.25
C PHE A 128 18.77 -4.80 3.17
N GLN A 129 19.32 -5.84 3.82
CA GLN A 129 20.57 -5.72 4.58
C GLN A 129 21.79 -5.65 3.65
N ASP A 130 21.69 -6.19 2.43
CA ASP A 130 22.84 -6.43 1.54
C ASP A 130 23.19 -5.25 0.61
N GLU A 131 22.46 -4.13 0.73
CA GLU A 131 22.88 -2.87 0.11
C GLU A 131 24.02 -2.24 0.92
N SER A 132 25.23 -2.67 0.56
CA SER A 132 26.57 -2.10 0.77
C SER A 132 26.76 -0.55 0.69
N LEU A 133 25.71 0.26 0.89
CA LEU A 133 25.69 1.73 0.78
C LEU A 133 25.34 2.49 2.08
N GLU A 134 24.97 1.81 3.18
CA GLU A 134 24.60 2.50 4.44
C GLU A 134 25.78 2.72 5.41
N PHE A 135 26.89 1.96 5.30
CA PHE A 135 28.02 2.08 6.22
C PHE A 135 28.75 3.45 6.11
N SER A 136 28.68 4.10 4.94
CA SER A 136 29.41 5.36 4.70
C SER A 136 28.66 6.62 5.16
N ASN A 137 27.35 6.56 5.43
CA ASN A 137 26.53 7.79 5.57
C ASN A 137 25.94 8.02 6.97
N ARG A 138 26.22 7.18 7.98
CA ARG A 138 25.59 7.33 9.31
C ARG A 138 26.52 7.35 10.52
N VAL A 139 27.83 7.15 10.35
CA VAL A 139 28.75 7.42 11.45
C VAL A 139 28.98 8.93 11.50
N LYS A 140 28.43 9.61 12.52
CA LYS A 140 28.86 10.99 12.80
C LYS A 140 30.39 10.96 12.93
N PRO A 141 31.14 11.87 12.29
CA PRO A 141 32.61 11.86 12.37
C PRO A 141 33.16 11.95 13.80
N ASP A 142 32.33 12.37 14.75
CA ASP A 142 32.62 12.41 16.19
C ASP A 142 32.26 11.16 17.00
N SER A 143 31.72 10.10 16.39
CA SER A 143 31.48 8.86 17.15
C SER A 143 32.78 8.11 17.40
N PHE A 144 32.84 7.43 18.56
CA PHE A 144 33.98 6.63 18.97
C PHE A 144 34.36 5.56 17.93
N ASP A 145 33.34 4.93 17.31
CA ASP A 145 33.55 3.90 16.28
C ASP A 145 34.05 4.46 14.95
N ALA A 146 33.62 5.67 14.55
CA ALA A 146 34.25 6.35 13.41
C ALA A 146 35.74 6.53 13.67
N ARG A 147 36.10 7.03 14.85
CA ARG A 147 37.49 7.34 15.20
C ARG A 147 38.35 6.09 15.33
N LYS A 148 37.82 5.01 15.92
CA LYS A 148 38.50 3.71 16.03
C LYS A 148 38.68 3.03 14.67
N VAL A 149 37.64 2.98 13.84
CA VAL A 149 37.71 2.41 12.49
C VAL A 149 38.61 3.25 11.58
N ILE A 150 38.62 4.57 11.73
CA ILE A 150 39.57 5.46 11.04
C ILE A 150 41.00 5.18 11.50
N LEU A 151 41.27 5.01 12.81
CA LEU A 151 42.58 4.64 13.34
C LEU A 151 43.05 3.28 12.82
N GLU A 152 42.19 2.26 12.85
CA GLU A 152 42.50 0.92 12.33
C GLU A 152 42.74 0.94 10.81
N ARG A 153 41.96 1.72 10.04
CA ARG A 153 42.21 1.92 8.60
C ARG A 153 43.47 2.74 8.32
N ILE A 154 43.79 3.75 9.11
CA ILE A 154 45.03 4.51 8.97
C ILE A 154 46.21 3.57 9.21
N ASP A 155 46.18 2.74 10.24
CA ASP A 155 47.25 1.77 10.51
C ASP A 155 47.34 0.67 9.45
N ALA A 156 46.21 0.19 8.91
CA ALA A 156 46.18 -0.85 7.88
C ALA A 156 46.52 -0.33 6.46
N THR A 157 46.15 0.91 6.14
CA THR A 157 46.22 1.46 4.77
C THR A 157 47.43 2.38 4.59
N LEU A 158 47.79 3.16 5.62
CA LEU A 158 48.88 4.13 5.60
C LEU A 158 50.11 3.55 6.30
N SER A 159 50.70 2.51 5.72
CA SER A 159 52.10 2.20 6.03
C SER A 159 52.96 3.42 5.65
N ALA A 160 54.05 3.66 6.38
CA ALA A 160 54.98 4.76 6.07
C ALA A 160 55.41 4.75 4.59
N LYS A 161 55.58 3.55 4.01
CA LYS A 161 55.90 3.34 2.58
C LYS A 161 54.77 3.74 1.63
N THR A 162 53.51 3.50 2.00
CA THR A 162 52.35 3.89 1.17
C THR A 162 52.21 5.41 1.15
N PHE A 163 52.38 6.05 2.30
CA PHE A 163 52.29 7.50 2.44
C PHE A 163 53.46 8.21 1.74
N GLU A 164 54.67 7.64 1.82
CA GLU A 164 55.85 8.10 1.07
C GLU A 164 55.59 8.06 -0.44
N LYS A 165 54.91 7.03 -0.95
CA LYS A 165 54.54 6.90 -2.38
C LYS A 165 53.47 7.91 -2.82
N ILE A 166 52.51 8.22 -1.94
CA ILE A 166 51.49 9.25 -2.19
C ILE A 166 52.12 10.66 -2.21
N LEU A 167 53.05 10.92 -1.28
CA LEU A 167 53.85 12.15 -1.27
C LEU A 167 54.75 12.26 -2.51
N GLU A 168 55.33 11.15 -2.98
CA GLU A 168 56.09 11.12 -4.25
C GLU A 168 55.23 11.52 -5.45
N LEU A 169 54.03 10.96 -5.58
CA LEU A 169 53.09 11.31 -6.66
C LEU A 169 52.66 12.77 -6.59
N SER A 170 52.52 13.32 -5.38
CA SER A 170 52.11 14.70 -5.15
C SER A 170 53.25 15.72 -5.33
N CYS A 171 54.50 15.32 -5.08
CA CYS A 171 55.68 16.17 -5.34
C CYS A 171 56.09 16.15 -6.83
N GLN A 172 55.74 15.10 -7.57
CA GLN A 172 55.95 15.06 -9.03
C GLN A 172 55.02 16.03 -9.78
N SER A 173 53.85 16.35 -9.24
CA SER A 173 52.91 17.31 -9.83
C SER A 173 53.22 18.77 -9.50
N VAL A 174 54.00 19.02 -8.45
CA VAL A 174 54.43 20.36 -8.02
C VAL A 174 55.95 20.31 -7.87
N GLY A 175 56.69 20.62 -8.95
CA GLY A 175 58.13 20.36 -9.12
C GLY A 175 59.09 20.99 -8.11
N GLY A 176 59.00 20.62 -6.83
CA GLY A 176 59.84 21.05 -5.72
C GLY A 176 60.58 19.86 -5.10
N VAL A 177 61.88 20.03 -4.89
CA VAL A 177 62.74 19.06 -4.21
C VAL A 177 62.55 19.24 -2.70
N MET A 178 61.88 18.27 -2.04
CA MET A 178 61.71 18.23 -0.59
C MET A 178 62.89 17.51 0.10
N PRO A 179 63.32 17.91 1.31
CA PRO A 179 64.37 17.21 2.04
C PRO A 179 63.82 15.95 2.75
N SER A 180 64.62 14.88 2.73
CA SER A 180 64.42 13.57 3.39
C SER A 180 62.96 13.05 3.45
N LYS A 181 62.54 12.43 2.35
CA LYS A 181 61.22 11.85 2.08
C LYS A 181 60.64 10.99 3.23
N ALA A 182 61.48 10.18 3.86
CA ALA A 182 61.06 9.25 4.92
C ALA A 182 60.77 9.96 6.26
N ILE A 183 61.48 11.05 6.57
CA ILE A 183 61.35 11.77 7.84
C ILE A 183 60.07 12.62 7.84
N VAL A 184 59.77 13.28 6.72
CA VAL A 184 58.55 14.08 6.60
C VAL A 184 57.29 13.19 6.61
N ALA A 185 57.32 12.06 5.90
CA ALA A 185 56.20 11.12 5.88
C ALA A 185 55.91 10.57 7.29
N SER A 186 56.94 10.17 8.04
CA SER A 186 56.79 9.66 9.40
C SER A 186 56.38 10.74 10.40
N ALA A 187 56.90 11.97 10.28
CA ALA A 187 56.51 13.09 11.13
C ALA A 187 55.04 13.49 10.92
N VAL A 188 54.58 13.58 9.66
CA VAL A 188 53.17 13.91 9.35
C VAL A 188 52.23 12.80 9.82
N LEU A 189 52.60 11.53 9.60
CA LEU A 189 51.85 10.38 10.14
C LEU A 189 51.78 10.42 11.67
N SER A 190 52.88 10.75 12.35
CA SER A 190 52.92 10.87 13.80
C SER A 190 52.05 12.01 14.30
N GLN A 191 52.07 13.17 13.63
CA GLN A 191 51.24 14.32 13.97
C GLN A 191 49.75 14.03 13.73
N MET A 192 49.40 13.33 12.66
CA MET A 192 48.03 12.85 12.42
C MET A 192 47.59 11.87 13.51
N LYS A 193 48.45 10.92 13.89
CA LYS A 193 48.17 9.99 14.99
C LYS A 193 47.95 10.74 16.32
N GLU A 194 48.77 11.73 16.63
CA GLU A 194 48.60 12.55 17.84
C GLU A 194 47.38 13.45 17.82
N ILE A 195 47.02 14.08 16.70
CA ILE A 195 45.81 14.92 16.62
C ILE A 195 44.55 14.07 16.79
N ILE A 196 44.56 12.84 16.27
CA ILE A 196 43.44 11.90 16.40
C ILE A 196 43.41 11.29 17.82
N ALA A 197 44.58 10.99 18.42
CA ALA A 197 44.69 10.45 19.77
C ALA A 197 44.44 11.50 20.87
N GLY A 198 44.85 12.76 20.67
CA GLY A 198 44.71 13.87 21.62
C GLY A 198 43.27 14.39 21.76
N GLN A 199 42.34 13.90 20.93
CA GLN A 199 40.89 14.14 21.06
C GLN A 199 40.15 12.99 21.76
N ILE A 200 40.87 11.98 22.27
CA ILE A 200 40.36 11.00 23.22
C ILE A 200 40.48 11.65 24.61
N PRO A 201 39.38 11.84 25.38
CA PRO A 201 39.51 12.25 26.76
C PRO A 201 40.20 11.11 27.52
N THR A 202 41.50 11.26 27.75
CA THR A 202 42.23 10.50 28.77
C THR A 202 41.70 10.98 30.11
N ASN A 203 40.67 10.33 30.65
CA ASN A 203 40.31 10.21 32.08
C ASN A 203 38.83 9.86 32.37
N ASP A 204 38.02 9.45 31.37
CA ASP A 204 36.70 8.90 31.68
C ASP A 204 36.81 7.39 31.94
N THR A 205 36.51 7.01 33.18
CA THR A 205 36.44 5.65 33.73
C THR A 205 35.88 4.65 32.73
N GLU A 206 36.57 3.53 32.51
CA GLU A 206 36.25 2.48 31.50
C GLU A 206 34.77 2.01 31.52
N HIS A 207 34.08 2.16 32.66
CA HIS A 207 32.66 1.84 32.82
C HIS A 207 31.72 2.77 32.01
N GLY A 208 32.09 4.01 31.73
CA GLY A 208 31.29 4.97 30.95
C GLY A 208 31.43 4.82 29.43
N LEU A 209 32.49 4.17 28.96
CA LEU A 209 32.75 3.93 27.54
C LEU A 209 31.96 2.73 27.01
N ALA A 210 31.89 1.64 27.77
CA ALA A 210 31.10 0.46 27.43
C ALA A 210 29.59 0.79 27.33
N GLY A 211 29.09 1.66 28.23
CA GLY A 211 27.69 2.12 28.20
C GLY A 211 27.35 2.95 26.95
N ARG A 212 28.24 3.86 26.54
CA ARG A 212 28.06 4.65 25.30
C ARG A 212 28.09 3.77 24.05
N TYR A 213 29.03 2.83 23.97
CA TYR A 213 29.13 1.88 22.85
C TYR A 213 27.88 0.99 22.72
N HIS A 214 27.38 0.45 23.83
CA HIS A 214 26.15 -0.34 23.85
C HIS A 214 24.96 0.46 23.34
N GLN A 215 24.79 1.70 23.82
CA GLN A 215 23.69 2.57 23.42
C GLN A 215 23.76 2.97 21.93
N ASP A 216 24.96 3.25 21.41
CA ASP A 216 25.15 3.60 20.00
C ASP A 216 24.92 2.41 19.06
N THR A 217 25.26 1.19 19.50
CA THR A 217 25.03 -0.05 18.74
C THR A 217 23.54 -0.36 18.63
N GLU A 218 22.81 -0.37 19.76
CA GLU A 218 21.36 -0.62 19.77
C GLU A 218 20.60 0.42 18.94
N ARG A 219 21.03 1.68 19.02
CA ARG A 219 20.44 2.77 18.24
C ARG A 219 20.66 2.61 16.74
N SER A 220 21.83 2.11 16.36
CA SER A 220 22.15 1.83 14.96
C SER A 220 21.32 0.66 14.44
N ALA A 221 21.14 -0.40 15.24
CA ALA A 221 20.27 -1.53 14.91
C ALA A 221 18.82 -1.08 14.68
N VAL A 222 18.26 -0.30 15.62
CA VAL A 222 16.89 0.25 15.48
C VAL A 222 16.74 1.10 14.23
N ARG A 223 17.72 1.96 13.91
CA ARG A 223 17.67 2.77 12.68
C ARG A 223 17.63 1.92 11.42
N ARG A 224 18.42 0.85 11.35
CA ARG A 224 18.39 -0.08 10.21
C ARG A 224 17.03 -0.75 10.09
N SER A 225 16.48 -1.27 11.19
CA SER A 225 15.15 -1.89 11.17
C SER A 225 14.05 -0.92 10.73
N ILE A 226 14.09 0.34 11.16
CA ILE A 226 13.15 1.37 10.69
C ILE A 226 13.21 1.54 9.18
N MET A 227 14.42 1.65 8.60
CA MET A 227 14.62 1.85 7.17
C MET A 227 14.15 0.64 6.35
N MET A 228 14.43 -0.56 6.86
CA MET A 228 14.01 -1.84 6.29
C MET A 228 12.47 -1.96 6.27
N ILE A 229 11.82 -1.64 7.39
CA ILE A 229 10.35 -1.59 7.50
C ILE A 229 9.79 -0.54 6.54
N GLU A 230 10.40 0.64 6.43
CA GLU A 230 9.94 1.70 5.52
C GLU A 230 9.99 1.25 4.04
N LYS A 231 11.10 0.62 3.63
CA LYS A 231 11.24 0.06 2.28
C LYS A 231 10.16 -1.00 2.01
N TYR A 232 9.98 -1.95 2.94
CA TYR A 232 8.98 -2.99 2.80
C TYR A 232 7.55 -2.45 2.81
N TYR A 233 7.26 -1.46 3.65
CA TYR A 233 5.96 -0.78 3.71
C TYR A 233 5.61 -0.14 2.38
N LYS A 234 6.55 0.59 1.77
CA LYS A 234 6.35 1.22 0.45
C LYS A 234 6.08 0.20 -0.64
N LEU A 235 6.85 -0.89 -0.67
CA LEU A 235 6.64 -1.98 -1.64
C LEU A 235 5.28 -2.64 -1.44
N SER A 236 4.95 -2.99 -0.20
CA SER A 236 3.69 -3.65 0.15
C SER A 236 2.49 -2.75 -0.13
N LEU A 237 2.61 -1.44 0.08
CA LEU A 237 1.55 -0.47 -0.21
C LEU A 237 1.21 -0.42 -1.69
N ILE A 238 2.22 -0.41 -2.57
CA ILE A 238 2.01 -0.40 -4.03
C ILE A 238 1.25 -1.67 -4.45
N SER A 239 1.70 -2.83 -3.97
CA SER A 239 1.05 -4.11 -4.26
C SER A 239 -0.37 -4.17 -3.70
N PHE A 240 -0.59 -3.73 -2.45
CA PHE A 240 -1.90 -3.72 -1.82
C PHE A 240 -2.90 -2.87 -2.60
N ILE A 241 -2.53 -1.66 -2.99
CA ILE A 241 -3.40 -0.77 -3.80
C ILE A 241 -3.73 -1.44 -5.14
N ALA A 242 -2.74 -2.04 -5.80
CA ALA A 242 -2.95 -2.75 -7.06
C ALA A 242 -3.92 -3.93 -6.89
N TYR A 243 -3.78 -4.71 -5.82
CA TYR A 243 -4.66 -5.84 -5.52
C TYR A 243 -6.08 -5.40 -5.17
N VAL A 244 -6.27 -4.33 -4.40
CA VAL A 244 -7.60 -3.77 -4.13
C VAL A 244 -8.26 -3.38 -5.46
N ASN A 245 -7.57 -2.62 -6.31
CA ASN A 245 -8.15 -2.15 -7.56
C ASN A 245 -8.45 -3.28 -8.54
N ALA A 246 -7.54 -4.23 -8.72
CA ALA A 246 -7.72 -5.31 -9.68
C ALA A 246 -8.66 -6.40 -9.16
N LEU A 247 -8.41 -6.93 -7.95
CA LEU A 247 -9.11 -8.13 -7.48
C LEU A 247 -10.46 -7.81 -6.85
N VAL A 248 -10.54 -6.72 -6.08
CA VAL A 248 -11.76 -6.34 -5.36
C VAL A 248 -12.64 -5.46 -6.24
N ILE A 249 -12.10 -4.36 -6.76
CA ILE A 249 -12.90 -3.40 -7.52
C ILE A 249 -13.20 -3.91 -8.93
N HIS A 250 -12.19 -4.20 -9.73
CA HIS A 250 -12.42 -4.60 -11.12
C HIS A 250 -13.08 -5.97 -11.22
N ASN A 251 -12.43 -7.04 -10.76
CA ASN A 251 -12.96 -8.40 -10.90
C ASN A 251 -14.12 -8.70 -9.92
N GLY A 252 -14.15 -8.02 -8.77
CA GLY A 252 -15.14 -8.27 -7.73
C GLY A 252 -16.44 -7.49 -7.95
N LEU A 253 -16.36 -6.25 -8.44
CA LEU A 253 -17.52 -5.40 -8.72
C LEU A 253 -17.71 -5.16 -10.22
N LEU A 254 -16.82 -4.38 -10.85
CA LEU A 254 -17.07 -3.77 -12.15
C LEU A 254 -17.30 -4.78 -13.28
N GLU A 255 -16.51 -5.84 -13.33
CA GLU A 255 -16.63 -6.90 -14.32
C GLU A 255 -17.93 -7.69 -14.14
N LYS A 256 -18.39 -7.86 -12.90
CA LYS A 256 -19.59 -8.65 -12.59
C LYS A 256 -20.89 -7.89 -12.75
N VAL A 257 -20.89 -6.55 -12.62
CA VAL A 257 -22.13 -5.74 -12.72
C VAL A 257 -22.94 -6.03 -14.01
N PRO A 258 -22.34 -6.03 -15.22
CA PRO A 258 -23.09 -6.36 -16.44
C PRO A 258 -23.68 -7.78 -16.43
N HIS A 259 -22.92 -8.73 -15.91
CA HIS A 259 -23.29 -10.15 -15.91
C HIS A 259 -24.33 -10.51 -14.84
N GLU A 260 -24.28 -9.87 -13.68
CA GLU A 260 -25.19 -10.13 -12.57
C GLU A 260 -26.45 -9.26 -12.62
N ILE A 261 -26.37 -8.04 -13.14
CA ILE A 261 -27.48 -7.06 -13.08
C ILE A 261 -28.18 -6.86 -14.42
N PHE A 262 -27.45 -6.95 -15.54
CA PHE A 262 -27.98 -6.60 -16.87
C PHE A 262 -28.07 -7.79 -17.83
N THR A 263 -28.08 -9.02 -17.32
CA THR A 263 -28.08 -10.24 -18.14
C THR A 263 -29.46 -10.87 -18.27
N HIS A 264 -29.72 -11.48 -19.44
CA HIS A 264 -30.98 -12.17 -19.74
C HIS A 264 -31.27 -13.36 -18.80
N THR A 265 -30.24 -13.96 -18.20
CA THR A 265 -30.35 -15.04 -17.21
C THR A 265 -31.27 -14.65 -16.04
N ILE A 266 -31.31 -13.37 -15.70
CA ILE A 266 -32.17 -12.82 -14.68
C ILE A 266 -33.63 -13.17 -14.95
N VAL A 267 -34.07 -13.07 -16.21
CA VAL A 267 -35.45 -13.35 -16.63
C VAL A 267 -35.73 -14.86 -16.59
N SER A 268 -34.79 -15.68 -17.05
CA SER A 268 -34.96 -17.15 -17.04
C SER A 268 -35.00 -17.75 -15.62
N GLU A 269 -34.35 -17.11 -14.66
CA GLU A 269 -34.34 -17.56 -13.26
C GLU A 269 -35.60 -17.13 -12.49
N GLN A 270 -36.44 -16.23 -13.04
CA GLN A 270 -37.65 -15.78 -12.36
C GLN A 270 -38.79 -16.80 -12.43
N SER A 271 -39.49 -16.94 -11.31
CA SER A 271 -40.75 -17.71 -11.28
C SER A 271 -41.87 -16.99 -12.05
N ALA A 272 -42.80 -17.75 -12.61
CA ALA A 272 -43.98 -17.20 -13.29
C ALA A 272 -44.80 -16.25 -12.39
N LYS A 273 -44.83 -16.52 -11.07
CA LYS A 273 -45.48 -15.64 -10.07
C LYS A 273 -44.77 -14.29 -9.98
N THR A 274 -43.44 -14.29 -9.95
CA THR A 274 -42.62 -13.07 -9.90
C THR A 274 -42.79 -12.25 -11.17
N ILE A 275 -42.79 -12.89 -12.34
CA ILE A 275 -43.02 -12.21 -13.63
C ILE A 275 -44.41 -11.57 -13.67
N SER A 276 -45.44 -12.31 -13.25
CA SER A 276 -46.80 -11.76 -13.16
C SER A 276 -46.92 -10.64 -12.12
N TYR A 277 -46.10 -10.64 -11.07
CA TYR A 277 -46.10 -9.57 -10.08
C TYR A 277 -45.43 -8.29 -10.60
N ILE A 278 -44.33 -8.44 -11.36
CA ILE A 278 -43.58 -7.32 -11.92
C ILE A 278 -44.31 -6.74 -13.12
N ALA A 279 -44.62 -7.56 -14.13
CA ALA A 279 -45.10 -7.15 -15.44
C ALA A 279 -46.52 -7.65 -15.76
N GLY A 280 -47.24 -8.16 -14.76
CA GLY A 280 -48.64 -8.55 -14.95
C GLY A 280 -49.50 -7.35 -15.37
N GLU A 281 -50.36 -7.58 -16.36
CA GLU A 281 -51.28 -6.55 -16.85
C GLU A 281 -52.18 -6.10 -15.70
N LYS A 282 -52.25 -4.78 -15.46
CA LYS A 282 -53.16 -4.21 -14.47
C LYS A 282 -54.58 -4.35 -14.98
N GLU A 283 -55.53 -4.64 -14.10
CA GLU A 283 -56.94 -4.83 -14.47
C GLU A 283 -57.53 -3.64 -15.26
N LYS A 284 -57.08 -2.42 -14.94
CA LYS A 284 -57.44 -1.20 -15.66
C LYS A 284 -56.96 -1.21 -17.12
N ASP A 285 -55.76 -1.70 -17.36
CA ASP A 285 -55.15 -1.75 -18.69
C ASP A 285 -55.74 -2.92 -19.49
N THR A 286 -56.04 -4.05 -18.85
CA THR A 286 -56.81 -5.15 -19.46
C THR A 286 -58.17 -4.68 -19.98
N LYS A 287 -58.92 -3.92 -19.17
CA LYS A 287 -60.23 -3.36 -19.59
C LYS A 287 -60.09 -2.43 -20.79
N LYS A 288 -59.08 -1.55 -20.78
CA LYS A 288 -58.80 -0.64 -21.90
C LYS A 288 -58.40 -1.39 -23.16
N ARG A 289 -57.56 -2.42 -23.05
CA ARG A 289 -57.13 -3.25 -24.18
C ARG A 289 -58.32 -3.93 -24.82
N LEU A 290 -59.19 -4.56 -24.03
CA LEU A 290 -60.43 -5.19 -24.52
C LEU A 290 -61.35 -4.19 -25.24
N ASP A 291 -61.50 -2.98 -24.70
CA ASP A 291 -62.29 -1.93 -25.36
C ASP A 291 -61.69 -1.45 -26.69
N CYS A 292 -60.37 -1.30 -26.74
CA CYS A 292 -59.66 -0.95 -27.97
C CYS A 292 -59.75 -2.06 -29.02
N GLU A 293 -59.56 -3.32 -28.64
CA GLU A 293 -59.71 -4.48 -29.52
C GLU A 293 -61.13 -4.57 -30.09
N ARG A 294 -62.14 -4.35 -29.26
CA ARG A 294 -63.55 -4.30 -29.70
C ARG A 294 -63.78 -3.20 -30.73
N LYS A 295 -63.29 -1.98 -30.48
CA LYS A 295 -63.42 -0.85 -31.42
C LYS A 295 -62.69 -1.12 -32.74
N LEU A 296 -61.49 -1.69 -32.66
CA LEU A 296 -60.69 -2.05 -33.83
C LEU A 296 -61.42 -3.08 -34.69
N GLY A 297 -62.01 -4.11 -34.07
CA GLY A 297 -62.81 -5.11 -34.79
C GLY A 297 -64.06 -4.54 -35.47
N ILE A 298 -64.71 -3.55 -34.85
CA ILE A 298 -65.84 -2.83 -35.47
C ILE A 298 -65.35 -2.01 -36.68
N LEU A 299 -64.26 -1.27 -36.53
CA LEU A 299 -63.71 -0.44 -37.60
C LEU A 299 -63.21 -1.27 -38.79
N GLN A 300 -62.59 -2.42 -38.55
CA GLN A 300 -62.18 -3.35 -39.61
C GLN A 300 -63.38 -3.90 -40.38
N LYS A 301 -64.46 -4.30 -39.68
CA LYS A 301 -65.69 -4.75 -40.33
C LYS A 301 -66.33 -3.64 -41.18
N ALA A 302 -66.35 -2.41 -40.66
CA ALA A 302 -66.85 -1.26 -41.39
C ALA A 302 -66.00 -0.97 -42.64
N LEU A 303 -64.68 -1.07 -42.54
CA LEU A 303 -63.76 -0.88 -43.67
C LEU A 303 -63.99 -1.92 -44.76
N VAL A 304 -64.08 -3.21 -44.40
CA VAL A 304 -64.37 -4.30 -45.37
C VAL A 304 -65.72 -4.07 -46.05
N ALA A 305 -66.73 -3.63 -45.31
CA ALA A 305 -68.02 -3.30 -45.90
C ALA A 305 -67.90 -2.17 -46.93
N LEU A 306 -67.20 -1.08 -46.60
CA LEU A 306 -66.97 0.05 -47.51
C LEU A 306 -66.13 -0.32 -48.74
N GLU A 307 -65.14 -1.20 -48.60
CA GLU A 307 -64.37 -1.71 -49.74
C GLU A 307 -65.22 -2.59 -50.67
N ASN A 308 -66.08 -3.43 -50.10
CA ASN A 308 -67.04 -4.22 -50.88
C ASN A 308 -68.05 -3.33 -51.62
N PHE A 309 -68.48 -2.22 -51.02
CA PHE A 309 -69.31 -1.24 -51.71
C PHE A 309 -68.56 -0.59 -52.89
N ARG A 310 -67.32 -0.15 -52.67
CA ARG A 310 -66.50 0.49 -53.72
C ARG A 310 -66.20 -0.44 -54.91
N ASN A 311 -66.03 -1.74 -54.68
CA ASN A 311 -65.69 -2.69 -55.75
C ASN A 311 -66.91 -3.24 -56.52
N ASN A 312 -68.13 -2.92 -56.08
CA ASN A 312 -69.39 -3.35 -56.71
C ASN A 312 -70.10 -2.23 -57.51
N ASP A 313 -69.53 -1.03 -57.54
CA ASP A 313 -69.88 0.07 -58.48
C ASP A 313 -68.87 0.10 -59.64
#